data_AF-A0A1X9MFQ0-F1
#
_entry.id   AF-A0A1X9MFQ0-F1
#
_cell.length_a   1.000
_cell.length_b   1.000
_cell.length_c   1.000
_cell.angle_alpha   90.00
_cell.angle_beta   90.00
_cell.angle_gamma   90.00
#
_symmetry.space_group_name_H-M   'P 1'
#
loop_
_entity.id
_entity.type
_entity.pdbx_description
1 polymer ?
#
loop_
_entity_poly.entity_id
_entity_poly.type
_entity_poly.pdbx_seq_one_letter_code
_entity_poly.pdbx_strand_id
1 'polypeptide(L)' 'MENRLPFSQVLAIGLMLFAMFLGAGNVIFAPMVGQQAGTNTWVAMGGFLITGVGLVLLAIVALTRGEGP' A
#
# COMPACT_ATOMS: atom_id res chain seq x y z
N MET A 1 -25.62 -6.67 -15.79
CA MET A 1 -24.51 -7.16 -16.63
C MET A 1 -23.25 -6.99 -15.82
N GLU A 2 -22.65 -8.08 -15.37
CA GLU A 2 -21.44 -8.02 -14.53
C GLU A 2 -20.22 -7.88 -15.44
N ASN A 3 -19.88 -6.63 -15.79
CA ASN A 3 -18.68 -6.32 -16.56
C ASN A 3 -17.45 -6.54 -15.68
N ARG A 4 -17.00 -7.79 -15.59
CA ARG A 4 -15.72 -8.13 -14.97
C ARG A 4 -14.61 -7.41 -15.73
N LEU A 5 -13.74 -6.71 -15.01
CA LEU A 5 -12.55 -6.12 -15.60
C LEU A 5 -11.75 -7.22 -16.33
N PRO A 6 -11.24 -6.95 -17.55
CA PRO A 6 -10.41 -7.90 -18.25
C PRO A 6 -9.17 -8.24 -17.42
N PHE A 7 -8.74 -9.51 -17.43
CA PHE A 7 -7.62 -9.98 -16.60
C PHE A 7 -6.35 -9.13 -16.75
N SER A 8 -6.06 -8.66 -17.97
CA SER A 8 -4.94 -7.75 -18.25
C SER A 8 -5.00 -6.45 -17.42
N GLN A 9 -6.19 -5.89 -17.22
CA GLN A 9 -6.38 -4.68 -16.43
C GLN A 9 -6.25 -4.95 -14.94
N VAL A 10 -6.74 -6.09 -14.45
CA VAL A 10 -6.51 -6.52 -13.06
C VAL A 10 -5.02 -6.72 -12.80
N LEU A 11 -4.30 -7.34 -13.74
CA LEU A 11 -2.86 -7.53 -13.66
C LEU A 11 -2.11 -6.19 -13.66
N ALA A 12 -2.49 -5.25 -14.54
CA ALA A 12 -1.89 -3.92 -14.60
C ALA A 12 -2.12 -3.12 -13.30
N ILE A 13 -3.35 -3.13 -12.76
CA ILE A 13 -3.69 -2.48 -11.49
C ILE A 13 -2.91 -3.15 -10.34
N GLY A 14 -2.83 -4.48 -10.32
CA GLY A 14 -2.06 -5.23 -9.33
C GLY A 14 -0.57 -4.87 -9.36
N LEU A 15 0.02 -4.77 -10.56
CA LEU A 15 1.41 -4.33 -10.75
C LEU A 15 1.64 -2.87 -10.36
N MET A 16 0.68 -1.98 -10.62
CA MET A 16 0.75 -0.58 -10.22
C MET A 16 0.71 -0.43 -8.69
N LEU A 17 -0.21 -1.12 -8.02
CA LEU A 17 -0.29 -1.16 -6.57
C LEU A 17 0.97 -1.80 -5.96
N PHE A 18 1.44 -2.90 -6.57
CA PHE A 18 2.70 -3.52 -6.21
C PHE A 18 3.86 -2.52 -6.33
N ALA A 19 4.02 -1.84 -7.46
CA ALA A 19 5.07 -0.84 -7.66
C ALA A 19 4.95 0.36 -6.72
N MET A 20 3.75 0.74 -6.31
CA MET A 20 3.52 1.78 -5.30
C MET A 20 4.03 1.35 -3.92
N PHE A 21 3.81 0.09 -3.54
CA PHE A 21 4.28 -0.48 -2.26
C PHE A 21 5.68 -1.08 -2.30
N LEU A 22 6.23 -1.39 -3.48
CA LEU A 22 7.62 -1.82 -3.69
C LEU A 22 8.50 -0.66 -4.16
N GLY A 23 7.92 0.53 -4.34
CA GLY A 23 8.64 1.73 -4.74
C GLY A 23 9.67 2.13 -3.70
N ALA A 24 10.53 3.08 -4.08
CA ALA A 24 11.68 3.53 -3.27
C ALA A 24 11.33 3.80 -1.80
N GLY A 25 10.12 4.30 -1.50
CA GLY A 25 9.64 4.51 -0.14
C GLY A 25 9.71 3.25 0.72
N ASN A 26 8.96 2.20 0.41
CA ASN A 26 8.89 1.02 1.28
C ASN A 26 10.13 0.13 1.20
N VAL A 27 10.85 0.13 0.06
CA VAL A 27 12.10 -0.64 -0.07
C VAL A 27 13.26 -0.01 0.72
N ILE A 28 13.29 1.32 0.85
CA ILE A 28 14.33 2.02 1.61
C ILE A 28 13.92 2.22 3.07
N PHE A 29 12.68 2.67 3.32
CA PHE A 29 12.25 3.05 4.67
C PHE A 29 11.90 1.85 5.56
N ALA A 30 11.35 0.75 5.04
CA ALA A 30 11.04 -0.41 5.88
C ALA A 30 12.28 -1.01 6.58
N PRO A 31 13.40 -1.31 5.89
CA PRO A 31 14.60 -1.78 6.56
C PRO A 31 15.21 -0.71 7.47
N MET A 32 15.16 0.58 7.09
CA MET A 32 15.67 1.66 7.92
C MET A 32 14.90 1.79 9.25
N VAL A 33 13.57 1.78 9.20
CA VAL A 33 12.69 1.80 10.37
C VAL A 33 12.89 0.54 11.22
N GLY A 34 13.04 -0.62 10.58
CA GLY A 34 13.33 -1.88 11.27
C GLY A 34 14.68 -1.86 12.01
N GLN A 35 15.72 -1.28 11.40
CA GLN A 35 17.03 -1.11 12.05
C GLN A 35 16.97 -0.10 13.21
N GLN A 36 16.28 1.02 13.02
CA GLN A 36 16.10 2.04 14.08
C GLN A 36 15.24 1.55 15.25
N ALA A 37 14.35 0.58 15.02
CA ALA A 37 13.47 0.02 16.04
C ALA A 37 14.22 -0.78 17.12
N GLY A 38 15.41 -1.30 16.82
CA GLY A 38 16.18 -2.16 17.72
C GLY A 38 15.35 -3.36 18.18
N THR A 39 15.10 -3.47 19.49
CA THR A 39 14.30 -4.54 20.09
C THR A 39 12.78 -4.38 19.89
N ASN A 40 12.32 -3.18 19.54
CA ASN A 40 10.90 -2.86 19.40
C ASN A 40 10.39 -3.04 17.96
N THR A 41 10.95 -3.99 17.22
CA THR A 41 10.67 -4.23 15.79
C THR A 41 9.17 -4.40 15.52
N TRP A 42 8.45 -5.11 16.39
CA TRP A 42 7.00 -5.32 16.25
C TRP A 42 6.19 -4.02 16.32
N VAL A 43 6.56 -3.11 17.22
CA VAL A 43 5.90 -1.80 17.37
C VAL A 43 6.17 -0.93 16.15
N ALA A 44 7.42 -0.91 15.68
CA ALA A 44 7.81 -0.16 14.50
C ALA A 44 7.16 -0.70 13.21
N MET A 45 7.06 -2.03 13.08
CA MET A 45 6.31 -2.67 11.98
C MET A 45 4.83 -2.29 12.03
N GLY A 46 4.20 -2.31 13.21
CA GLY A 46 2.82 -1.88 13.37
C GLY A 46 2.61 -0.43 12.96
N GLY A 47 3.46 0.49 13.42
CA GLY A 47 3.43 1.90 13.04
C GLY A 47 3.65 2.12 11.54
N PHE A 48 4.61 1.40 10.94
CA PHE A 48 4.88 1.44 9.51
C PHE A 48 3.71 0.91 8.68
N LEU A 49 3.06 -0.17 9.11
CA LEU A 49 1.87 -0.70 8.42
C LEU A 49 0.69 0.27 8.50
N ILE A 50 0.44 0.88 9.65
CA ILE A 50 -0.67 1.83 9.82
C ILE A 50 -0.45 3.10 8.99
N THR A 51 0.77 3.65 8.99
CA THR A 51 1.07 4.92 8.34
C THR A 51 1.48 4.78 6.88
N GLY A 52 2.40 3.85 6.57
CA GLY A 52 2.91 3.62 5.21
C GLY A 52 1.93 2.87 4.31
N VAL A 53 1.24 1.86 4.83
CA VAL A 53 0.28 1.07 4.05
C VAL A 53 -1.16 1.51 4.29
N GLY A 54 -1.54 1.72 5.55
CA GLY A 54 -2.91 2.05 5.94
C GLY A 54 -3.42 3.35 5.32
N LEU A 55 -2.62 4.42 5.29
CA LEU A 55 -3.03 5.70 4.67
C LEU A 55 -3.22 5.58 3.16
N VAL A 56 -2.36 4.83 2.47
CA VAL A 56 -2.50 4.58 1.02
C VAL A 56 -3.78 3.80 0.73
N LEU A 57 -4.08 2.78 1.52
CA LEU A 57 -5.32 2.03 1.39
C LEU A 57 -6.54 2.90 1.69
N LEU A 58 -6.49 3.73 2.73
CA LEU A 58 -7.56 4.68 3.04
C LEU A 58 -7.78 5.68 1.90
N ALA A 59 -6.73 6.18 1.27
CA ALA A 59 -6.84 7.07 0.11
C ALA A 59 -7.49 6.37 -1.09
N ILE A 60 -7.13 5.12 -1.40
CA ILE A 60 -7.77 4.32 -2.47
C ILE A 60 -9.25 4.08 -2.17
N VAL A 61 -9.57 3.71 -0.93
CA VAL A 61 -10.95 3.50 -0.49
C VAL A 61 -11.75 4.80 -0.53
N ALA A 62 -11.15 5.93 -0.14
CA ALA A 62 -11.78 7.24 -0.23
C ALA A 62 -11.98 7.66 -1.68
N LEU A 63 -11.05 7.40 -2.59
CA LEU A 63 -11.17 7.71 -4.01
C LEU A 63 -12.32 6.91 -4.65
N THR A 64 -12.34 5.59 -4.40
CA THR A 64 -13.41 4.71 -4.92
C THR A 64 -14.79 4.98 -4.32
N ARG A 65 -14.86 5.64 -3.16
CA ARG A 65 -16.13 6.06 -2.54
C ARG A 65 -16.51 7.51 -2.80
N GLY A 66 -15.54 8.37 -3.06
CA GLY A 66 -15.68 9.80 -3.30
C GLY A 66 -16.10 10.12 -4.74
N GLU A 67 -15.86 9.19 -5.66
CA GLU A 67 -16.51 9.18 -6.97
C GLU A 67 -17.95 8.64 -6.84
N GLY A 68 -18.81 9.44 -6.21
CA GLY A 68 -20.18 9.59 -6.68
C GLY A 68 -20.16 10.35 -8.01
N PRO A 69 -21.20 10.19 -8.86
CA PRO A 69 -21.18 10.46 -10.30
C PRO A 69 -20.52 11.77 -10.75
#